data_AF-A0A1V4BL96-F1
#
_entry.id   AF-A0A1V4BL96-F1
#
_cell.length_a   1.000
_cell.length_b   1.000
_cell.length_c   1.000
_cell.angle_alpha   90.00
_cell.angle_beta   90.00
_cell.angle_gamma   90.00
#
_symmetry.space_group_name_H-M   'P 1'
#
loop_
_entity.id
_entity.type
_entity.pdbx_description
1 polymer ?
#
loop_
_entity_poly.entity_id
_entity_poly.type
_entity_poly.pdbx_seq_one_letter_code
_entity_poly.pdbx_strand_id
1 'polypeptide(L)'
;MMRLSLAKRVSILSLCLIGFSLPWTAFSVSPVQANLEPTAIAIGDPVREEKQARQLVEWLGTKQYDKVIAALSPQLKPLWTAEKLQKVWESQVTDNTGPFKRIVKSKLLDAINANLVIVTVEFEKVTEDVTVTFNRSGQIVAADFPEFRSISEIGTAFVTALANKDYGLARGFLHPFLKAEVFPTRVQGAWENLLKRTGPVRRIVGTQVRKGSDTDGVDLVLVTIQFEKLTDTLILVFDDQKQIVNVDFPLGN
;
A
#
# COMPACT_ATOMS: atom_id res chain seq x y z
N MET A 1 25.59 -27.43 11.11
CA MET A 1 25.05 -28.67 10.52
C MET A 1 24.31 -29.44 11.59
N MET A 2 22.97 -29.45 11.56
CA MET A 2 22.18 -30.44 12.29
C MET A 2 20.82 -30.53 11.58
N ARG A 3 20.58 -31.67 10.93
CA ARG A 3 19.27 -32.03 10.37
C ARG A 3 18.53 -32.84 11.44
N LEU A 4 17.31 -32.45 11.76
CA LEU A 4 16.34 -33.35 12.40
C LEU A 4 15.02 -33.18 11.67
N SER A 5 14.68 -34.18 10.87
CA SER A 5 13.30 -34.47 10.49
C SER A 5 12.59 -35.12 11.69
N LEU A 6 11.28 -34.92 11.80
CA LEU A 6 10.35 -36.03 12.04
C LEU A 6 8.92 -35.59 11.71
N ALA A 7 8.36 -36.19 10.67
CA ALA A 7 6.92 -36.23 10.47
C ALA A 7 6.28 -37.13 11.53
N LYS A 8 5.08 -36.79 12.01
CA LYS A 8 4.09 -37.78 12.46
C LYS A 8 2.68 -37.20 12.37
N ARG A 9 1.90 -37.78 11.47
CA ARG A 9 0.43 -37.68 11.40
C ARG A 9 -0.16 -38.40 12.61
N VAL A 10 -1.20 -37.84 13.21
CA VAL A 10 -2.16 -38.59 14.04
C VAL A 10 -3.56 -38.12 13.67
N SER A 11 -4.27 -38.99 12.95
CA SER A 11 -5.73 -38.96 12.82
C SER A 11 -6.32 -39.65 14.06
N ILE A 12 -7.33 -39.04 14.68
CA ILE A 12 -8.19 -39.73 15.64
C ILE A 12 -9.64 -39.60 15.14
N LEU A 13 -10.13 -40.75 14.68
CA LEU A 13 -11.54 -41.12 14.58
C LEU A 13 -12.19 -40.95 15.97
N SER A 14 -13.34 -40.28 16.05
CA SER A 14 -14.21 -40.41 17.23
C SER A 14 -15.57 -40.91 16.79
N LEU A 15 -15.89 -42.10 17.28
CA LEU A 15 -17.11 -42.87 17.08
C LEU A 15 -17.95 -42.70 18.36
N CYS A 16 -19.12 -42.07 18.27
CA CYS A 16 -20.13 -42.12 19.34
C CYS A 16 -21.48 -42.50 18.74
N LEU A 17 -21.93 -43.71 19.11
CA LEU A 17 -23.21 -44.32 18.82
C LEU A 17 -24.09 -44.23 20.07
N ILE A 18 -25.14 -43.41 20.04
CA ILE A 18 -26.37 -43.49 20.85
C ILE A 18 -27.42 -42.75 19.97
N GLY A 19 -28.56 -43.28 19.54
CA GLY A 19 -29.46 -44.26 20.13
C GLY A 19 -30.80 -43.60 20.46
N PHE A 20 -31.47 -42.99 19.46
CA PHE A 20 -32.86 -42.50 19.56
C PHE A 20 -33.57 -42.68 18.21
N SER A 21 -34.60 -43.51 18.19
CA SER A 21 -35.45 -43.75 17.02
C SER A 21 -36.58 -42.71 16.95
N LEU A 22 -36.47 -41.78 16.01
CA LEU A 22 -37.57 -40.93 15.55
C LEU A 22 -37.81 -41.21 14.05
N PRO A 23 -39.04 -41.06 13.53
CA PRO A 23 -39.34 -41.30 12.13
C PRO A 23 -38.60 -40.25 11.29
N TRP A 24 -37.50 -40.66 10.66
CA TRP A 24 -36.77 -39.84 9.70
C TRP A 24 -37.66 -39.63 8.47
N THR A 25 -38.20 -38.43 8.31
CA THR A 25 -38.35 -37.90 6.96
C THR A 25 -36.95 -37.76 6.39
N ALA A 26 -36.65 -38.52 5.34
CA ALA A 26 -35.41 -38.39 4.60
C ALA A 26 -35.42 -37.03 3.89
N PHE A 27 -34.95 -35.99 4.58
CA PHE A 27 -34.43 -34.83 3.89
C PHE A 27 -33.15 -35.29 3.20
N SER A 28 -33.23 -35.49 1.88
CA SER A 28 -32.05 -35.50 1.03
C SER A 28 -31.44 -34.09 1.11
N VAL A 29 -30.63 -33.86 2.14
CA VAL A 29 -29.66 -32.77 2.10
C VAL A 29 -28.62 -33.28 1.12
N SER A 30 -28.73 -32.85 -0.14
CA SER A 30 -27.58 -32.92 -1.03
C SER A 30 -26.40 -32.34 -0.23
N PRO A 31 -25.27 -33.04 -0.08
CA PRO A 31 -24.09 -32.36 0.40
C PRO A 31 -23.94 -31.18 -0.55
N VAL A 32 -24.04 -29.95 -0.02
CA VAL A 32 -23.38 -28.84 -0.68
C VAL A 32 -21.93 -29.24 -0.59
N GLN A 33 -21.50 -29.96 -1.62
CA GLN A 33 -20.10 -30.15 -1.92
C GLN A 33 -19.67 -28.72 -2.18
N ALA A 34 -19.15 -28.08 -1.13
CA ALA A 34 -18.40 -26.86 -1.29
C ALA A 34 -17.37 -27.25 -2.34
N ASN A 35 -17.60 -26.79 -3.57
CA ASN A 35 -16.62 -26.90 -4.62
C ASN A 35 -15.52 -25.93 -4.20
N LEU A 36 -14.72 -26.37 -3.23
CA LEU A 36 -13.37 -25.91 -3.02
C LEU A 36 -12.55 -26.49 -4.17
N GLU A 37 -12.96 -26.16 -5.40
CA GLU A 37 -11.97 -25.95 -6.41
C GLU A 37 -11.03 -24.93 -5.78
N PRO A 38 -9.74 -25.26 -5.60
CA PRO A 38 -8.79 -24.25 -5.24
C PRO A 38 -8.87 -23.25 -6.40
N THR A 39 -9.57 -22.13 -6.19
CA THR A 39 -9.33 -20.95 -6.98
C THR A 39 -7.87 -20.70 -6.71
N ALA A 40 -7.00 -21.15 -7.62
CA ALA A 40 -5.60 -20.85 -7.55
C ALA A 40 -5.58 -19.34 -7.41
N ILE A 41 -5.21 -18.85 -6.22
CA ILE A 41 -4.91 -17.45 -6.02
C ILE A 41 -3.91 -17.20 -7.13
N ALA A 42 -4.26 -16.40 -8.14
CA ALA A 42 -3.35 -16.16 -9.24
C ALA A 42 -2.09 -15.58 -8.60
N ILE A 43 -1.07 -16.40 -8.45
CA ILE A 43 0.22 -15.95 -7.97
C ILE A 43 0.76 -15.21 -9.18
N GLY A 44 0.99 -13.90 -9.04
CA GLY A 44 1.54 -13.07 -10.10
C GLY A 44 2.73 -13.75 -10.77
N ASP A 45 2.91 -13.53 -12.08
CA ASP A 45 4.02 -14.10 -12.84
C ASP A 45 5.29 -13.27 -12.56
N PRO A 46 6.26 -13.80 -11.77
CA PRO A 46 7.45 -13.07 -11.35
C PRO A 46 8.24 -12.45 -12.50
N VAL A 47 8.39 -13.20 -13.59
CA VAL A 47 9.19 -12.80 -14.76
C VAL A 47 8.48 -11.71 -15.53
N ARG A 48 7.16 -11.85 -15.69
CA ARG A 48 6.33 -10.84 -16.35
C ARG A 48 6.29 -9.54 -15.57
N GLU A 49 6.12 -9.61 -14.25
CA GLU A 49 6.04 -8.44 -13.38
C GLU A 49 7.36 -7.68 -13.33
N GLU A 50 8.49 -8.38 -13.27
CA GLU A 50 9.80 -7.74 -13.33
C GLU A 50 9.98 -6.99 -14.67
N LYS A 51 9.60 -7.61 -15.79
CA LYS A 51 9.63 -6.96 -17.10
C LYS A 51 8.70 -5.73 -17.16
N GLN A 52 7.48 -5.85 -16.64
CA GLN A 52 6.51 -4.75 -16.61
C GLN A 52 6.99 -3.59 -15.74
N ALA A 53 7.57 -3.86 -14.59
CA ALA A 53 8.11 -2.84 -13.69
C ALA A 53 9.26 -2.07 -14.35
N ARG A 54 10.23 -2.78 -14.96
CA ARG A 54 11.31 -2.13 -15.71
C ARG A 54 10.77 -1.25 -16.83
N GLN A 55 9.78 -1.74 -17.57
CA GLN A 55 9.16 -0.98 -18.66
C GLN A 55 8.42 0.27 -18.16
N LEU A 56 7.71 0.17 -17.03
CA LEU A 56 7.04 1.31 -16.38
C LEU A 56 8.06 2.38 -15.98
N VAL A 57 9.16 1.99 -15.34
CA VAL A 57 10.22 2.89 -14.90
C VAL A 57 10.93 3.54 -16.09
N GLU A 58 11.19 2.79 -17.16
CA GLU A 58 11.74 3.33 -18.40
C GLU A 58 10.81 4.38 -19.01
N TRP A 59 9.50 4.13 -19.06
CA TRP A 59 8.52 5.11 -19.55
C TRP A 59 8.44 6.36 -18.68
N LEU A 60 8.52 6.23 -17.36
CA LEU A 60 8.61 7.39 -16.46
C LEU A 60 9.86 8.22 -16.74
N GLY A 61 11.04 7.57 -16.76
CA GLY A 61 12.32 8.24 -16.99
C GLY A 61 12.44 8.89 -18.37
N THR A 62 11.79 8.31 -19.38
CA THR A 62 11.74 8.83 -20.76
C THR A 62 10.52 9.70 -21.05
N LYS A 63 9.78 10.14 -20.01
CA LYS A 63 8.63 11.05 -20.10
C LYS A 63 7.47 10.54 -20.97
N GLN A 64 7.32 9.23 -21.11
CA GLN A 64 6.22 8.57 -21.82
C GLN A 64 5.01 8.36 -20.89
N TYR A 65 4.50 9.45 -20.30
CA TYR A 65 3.51 9.40 -19.22
C TYR A 65 2.18 8.74 -19.60
N ASP A 66 1.73 8.88 -20.85
CA ASP A 66 0.51 8.20 -21.32
C ASP A 66 0.63 6.67 -21.25
N LYS A 67 1.82 6.14 -21.53
CA LYS A 67 2.09 4.69 -21.43
C LYS A 67 2.12 4.24 -19.98
N VAL A 68 2.68 5.06 -19.09
CA VAL A 68 2.65 4.80 -17.64
C VAL A 68 1.20 4.70 -17.15
N ILE A 69 0.37 5.71 -17.48
CA ILE A 69 -1.03 5.75 -17.09
C ILE A 69 -1.80 4.56 -17.68
N ALA A 70 -1.55 4.20 -18.93
CA ALA A 70 -2.18 3.05 -19.58
C ALA A 70 -1.83 1.70 -18.91
N ALA A 71 -0.67 1.60 -18.26
CA ALA A 71 -0.22 0.39 -17.57
C ALA A 71 -0.76 0.24 -16.13
N LEU A 72 -1.27 1.33 -15.53
CA LEU A 72 -1.83 1.29 -14.18
C LEU A 72 -3.12 0.45 -14.11
N SER A 73 -3.44 -0.04 -12.92
CA SER A 73 -4.72 -0.68 -12.65
C SER A 73 -5.91 0.24 -13.01
N PRO A 74 -7.06 -0.31 -13.45
CA PRO A 74 -8.22 0.49 -13.86
C PRO A 74 -8.70 1.50 -12.82
N GLN A 75 -8.54 1.19 -11.53
CA GLN A 75 -8.95 2.06 -10.42
C GLN A 75 -8.05 3.29 -10.27
N LEU A 76 -6.81 3.24 -10.78
CA LEU A 76 -5.85 4.33 -10.65
C LEU A 76 -5.78 5.21 -11.89
N LYS A 77 -6.04 4.68 -13.09
CA LYS A 77 -5.98 5.48 -14.34
C LYS A 77 -6.72 6.81 -14.27
N PRO A 78 -7.97 6.88 -13.73
CA PRO A 78 -8.73 8.14 -13.70
C PRO A 78 -8.14 9.22 -12.79
N LEU A 79 -7.17 8.88 -11.95
CA LEU A 79 -6.56 9.80 -10.99
C LEU A 79 -5.39 10.59 -11.57
N TRP A 80 -4.95 10.23 -12.78
CA TRP A 80 -3.73 10.73 -13.39
C TRP A 80 -4.02 11.33 -14.76
N THR A 81 -3.38 12.48 -15.00
CA THR A 81 -3.14 13.01 -16.34
C THR A 81 -1.62 13.01 -16.57
N ALA A 82 -1.20 13.12 -17.83
CA ALA A 82 0.22 13.21 -18.17
C ALA A 82 0.88 14.41 -17.45
N GLU A 83 0.20 15.54 -17.38
CA GLU A 83 0.68 16.76 -16.72
C GLU A 83 0.81 16.57 -15.20
N LYS A 84 -0.18 15.92 -14.56
CA LYS A 84 -0.11 15.62 -13.12
C LYS A 84 1.06 14.70 -12.82
N LEU A 85 1.24 13.65 -13.62
CA LEU A 85 2.32 12.69 -13.44
C LEU A 85 3.69 13.34 -13.70
N GLN A 86 3.80 14.17 -14.74
CA GLN A 86 5.01 14.94 -15.01
C GLN A 86 5.40 15.81 -13.82
N LYS A 87 4.45 16.59 -13.30
CA LYS A 87 4.70 17.49 -12.17
C LYS A 87 5.17 16.73 -10.93
N VAL A 88 4.56 15.57 -10.65
CA VAL A 88 4.98 14.71 -9.54
C VAL A 88 6.39 14.16 -9.77
N TRP A 89 6.68 13.64 -10.95
CA TRP A 89 7.99 13.10 -11.30
C TRP A 89 9.12 14.14 -11.23
N GLU A 90 8.87 15.34 -11.75
CA GLU A 90 9.85 16.43 -11.73
C GLU A 90 10.13 16.88 -10.29
N SER A 91 9.08 17.22 -9.54
CA SER A 91 9.22 17.76 -8.18
C SER A 91 9.71 16.76 -7.12
N GLN A 92 9.39 15.47 -7.27
CA GLN A 92 9.77 14.45 -6.28
C GLN A 92 11.09 13.76 -6.65
N VAL A 93 11.33 13.55 -7.95
CA VAL A 93 12.48 12.76 -8.41
C VAL A 93 13.52 13.68 -9.04
N THR A 94 13.21 14.28 -10.19
CA THR A 94 14.24 14.92 -11.03
C THR A 94 14.94 16.10 -10.36
N ASP A 95 14.22 16.92 -9.58
CA ASP A 95 14.83 18.05 -8.87
C ASP A 95 15.93 17.61 -7.89
N ASN A 96 15.73 16.45 -7.25
CA ASN A 96 16.64 15.89 -6.25
C ASN A 96 17.72 14.99 -6.87
N THR A 97 17.35 14.15 -7.84
CA THR A 97 18.23 13.11 -8.41
C THR A 97 18.94 13.52 -9.69
N GLY A 98 18.45 14.57 -10.36
CA GLY A 98 18.75 14.85 -11.76
C GLY A 98 18.04 13.88 -12.72
N PRO A 99 18.21 14.08 -14.04
CA PRO A 99 17.59 13.27 -15.08
C PRO A 99 17.87 11.76 -14.95
N PHE A 100 16.90 10.96 -15.40
CA PHE A 100 17.05 9.52 -15.58
C PHE A 100 18.17 9.21 -16.58
N LYS A 101 19.07 8.28 -16.24
CA LYS A 101 20.08 7.75 -17.18
C LYS A 101 19.71 6.36 -17.67
N ARG A 102 19.59 5.39 -16.76
CA ARG A 102 19.35 3.98 -17.10
C ARG A 102 18.88 3.16 -15.90
N ILE A 103 18.26 2.02 -16.19
CA ILE A 103 18.01 0.96 -15.20
C ILE A 103 19.26 0.09 -15.04
N VAL A 104 19.72 -0.10 -13.80
CA VAL A 104 20.90 -0.91 -13.46
C VAL A 104 20.51 -2.38 -13.28
N LYS A 105 19.52 -2.65 -12.43
CA LYS A 105 19.05 -4.00 -12.08
C LYS A 105 17.62 -3.94 -11.54
N SER A 106 17.02 -5.11 -11.39
CA SER A 106 15.72 -5.26 -10.75
C SER A 106 15.72 -6.52 -9.88
N LYS A 107 14.88 -6.53 -8.86
CA LYS A 107 14.63 -7.71 -8.01
C LYS A 107 13.16 -7.77 -7.64
N LEU A 108 12.61 -8.98 -7.62
CA LEU A 108 11.29 -9.24 -7.10
C LEU A 108 11.37 -9.53 -5.59
N LEU A 109 10.41 -8.98 -4.85
CA LEU A 109 10.09 -9.36 -3.49
C LEU A 109 8.63 -9.84 -3.47
N ASP A 110 8.46 -11.15 -3.30
CA ASP A 110 7.14 -11.76 -3.12
C ASP A 110 6.69 -11.58 -1.67
N ALA A 111 5.47 -11.11 -1.49
CA ALA A 111 4.83 -10.97 -0.19
C ALA A 111 3.37 -11.46 -0.27
N ILE A 112 2.76 -11.74 0.89
CA ILE A 112 1.48 -12.46 0.99
C ILE A 112 0.30 -11.76 0.28
N ASN A 113 0.32 -10.43 0.13
CA ASN A 113 -0.80 -9.69 -0.45
C ASN A 113 -0.43 -8.87 -1.70
N ALA A 114 0.86 -8.79 -2.03
CA ALA A 114 1.35 -8.03 -3.18
C ALA A 114 2.75 -8.50 -3.57
N ASN A 115 3.07 -8.32 -4.84
CA ASN A 115 4.43 -8.49 -5.33
C ASN A 115 5.07 -7.10 -5.50
N LEU A 116 6.29 -6.92 -5.00
CA LEU A 116 7.05 -5.68 -5.18
C LEU A 116 8.21 -5.95 -6.12
N VAL A 117 8.36 -5.16 -7.18
CA VAL A 117 9.57 -5.15 -7.98
C VAL A 117 10.36 -3.90 -7.66
N ILE A 118 11.54 -4.08 -7.12
CA ILE A 118 12.48 -3.00 -6.83
C ILE A 118 13.39 -2.86 -8.05
N VAL A 119 13.33 -1.69 -8.69
CA VAL A 119 14.12 -1.34 -9.88
C VAL A 119 15.18 -0.33 -9.46
N THR A 120 16.45 -0.72 -9.48
CA THR A 120 17.56 0.20 -9.20
C THR A 120 17.85 1.03 -10.43
N VAL A 121 17.79 2.35 -10.28
CA VAL A 121 17.90 3.35 -11.35
C VAL A 121 19.12 4.24 -11.10
N GLU A 122 19.92 4.42 -12.14
CA GLU A 122 20.95 5.45 -12.17
C GLU A 122 20.34 6.76 -12.69
N PHE A 123 20.40 7.80 -11.88
CA PHE A 123 20.11 9.18 -12.26
C PHE A 123 21.41 9.97 -12.43
N GLU A 124 21.30 11.23 -12.83
CA GLU A 124 22.48 12.07 -13.03
C GLU A 124 23.34 12.21 -11.76
N LYS A 125 22.70 12.47 -10.61
CA LYS A 125 23.36 12.78 -9.34
C LYS A 125 23.50 11.58 -8.42
N VAL A 126 22.58 10.61 -8.50
CA VAL A 126 22.45 9.52 -7.52
C VAL A 126 22.03 8.20 -8.17
N THR A 127 22.22 7.08 -7.48
CA THR A 127 21.59 5.79 -7.81
C THR A 127 20.62 5.45 -6.70
N GLU A 128 19.37 5.18 -7.07
CA GLU A 128 18.28 4.97 -6.11
C GLU A 128 17.32 3.89 -6.61
N ASP A 129 16.48 3.39 -5.71
CA ASP A 129 15.49 2.37 -6.02
C ASP A 129 14.10 2.98 -6.30
N VAL A 130 13.42 2.45 -7.33
CA VAL A 130 12.01 2.68 -7.60
C VAL A 130 11.25 1.38 -7.35
N THR A 131 10.25 1.41 -6.48
CA THR A 131 9.47 0.21 -6.11
C THR A 131 8.13 0.20 -6.85
N VAL A 132 7.93 -0.79 -7.72
CA VAL A 132 6.67 -1.01 -8.43
C VAL A 132 5.86 -2.07 -7.68
N THR A 133 4.64 -1.73 -7.28
CA THR A 133 3.74 -2.62 -6.54
C THR A 133 2.72 -3.24 -7.48
N PHE A 134 2.62 -4.57 -7.44
CA PHE A 134 1.61 -5.36 -8.13
C PHE A 134 0.63 -5.94 -7.11
N ASN A 135 -0.67 -5.80 -7.38
CA ASN A 135 -1.67 -6.55 -6.62
C ASN A 135 -1.65 -8.03 -7.04
N ARG A 136 -2.41 -8.87 -6.34
CA ARG A 136 -2.50 -10.32 -6.64
C ARG A 136 -3.02 -10.65 -8.04
N SER A 137 -3.73 -9.73 -8.70
CA SER A 137 -4.13 -9.90 -10.10
C SER A 137 -3.01 -9.55 -11.10
N GLY A 138 -1.81 -9.21 -10.61
CA GLY A 138 -0.67 -8.77 -11.41
C GLY A 138 -0.85 -7.39 -12.04
N GLN A 139 -1.71 -6.53 -11.47
CA GLN A 139 -1.92 -5.17 -11.94
C GLN A 139 -1.04 -4.19 -11.17
N ILE A 140 -0.49 -3.18 -11.86
CA ILE A 140 0.32 -2.13 -11.23
C ILE A 140 -0.59 -1.22 -10.40
N VAL A 141 -0.35 -1.17 -9.09
CA VAL A 141 -1.14 -0.40 -8.12
C VAL A 141 -0.33 0.68 -7.40
N ALA A 142 0.98 0.74 -7.58
CA ALA A 142 1.81 1.87 -7.17
C ALA A 142 3.17 1.85 -7.89
N ALA A 143 3.78 3.02 -7.98
CA ALA A 143 5.21 3.17 -8.22
C ALA A 143 5.71 4.18 -7.19
N ASP A 144 6.65 3.76 -6.34
CA ASP A 144 7.20 4.54 -5.25
C ASP A 144 8.63 4.94 -5.57
N PHE A 145 8.89 6.23 -5.41
CA PHE A 145 10.15 6.87 -5.75
C PHE A 145 10.94 7.21 -4.47
N PRO A 146 12.23 7.56 -4.62
CA PRO A 146 13.04 7.99 -3.49
C PRO A 146 12.41 9.22 -2.81
N GLU A 147 12.33 9.18 -1.48
CA GLU A 147 11.69 10.21 -0.68
C GLU A 147 12.73 11.08 0.05
N PHE A 148 12.88 12.31 -0.46
CA PHE A 148 13.88 13.26 0.03
C PHE A 148 13.36 14.15 1.17
N ARG A 149 12.05 14.21 1.39
CA ARG A 149 11.47 14.94 2.51
C ARG A 149 11.76 14.27 3.85
N SER A 150 11.65 15.05 4.92
CA SER A 150 11.57 14.54 6.28
C SER A 150 10.19 13.94 6.57
N ILE A 151 10.10 13.00 7.51
CA ILE A 151 8.81 12.43 7.94
C ILE A 151 7.80 13.48 8.46
N SER A 152 8.29 14.60 9.00
CA SER A 152 7.45 15.72 9.42
C SER A 152 6.80 16.45 8.24
N GLU A 153 7.58 16.70 7.18
CA GLU A 153 7.07 17.28 5.94
C GLU A 153 6.09 16.33 5.25
N ILE A 154 6.38 15.02 5.25
CA ILE A 154 5.49 13.99 4.71
C ILE A 154 4.16 13.97 5.48
N GLY A 155 4.19 13.99 6.82
CA GLY A 155 2.97 14.00 7.62
C GLY A 155 2.10 15.23 7.36
N THR A 156 2.73 16.40 7.22
CA THR A 156 2.04 17.64 6.85
C THR A 156 1.45 17.55 5.44
N ALA A 157 2.20 17.01 4.48
CA ALA A 157 1.75 16.85 3.09
C ALA A 157 0.62 15.83 2.97
N PHE A 158 0.65 14.76 3.76
CA PHE A 158 -0.42 13.76 3.83
C PHE A 158 -1.75 14.39 4.27
N VAL A 159 -1.76 15.11 5.40
CA VAL A 159 -2.97 15.79 5.89
C VAL A 159 -3.43 16.88 4.93
N THR A 160 -2.51 17.60 4.30
CA THR A 160 -2.83 18.60 3.28
C THR A 160 -3.51 17.96 2.06
N ALA A 161 -3.04 16.81 1.60
CA ALA A 161 -3.65 16.07 0.51
C ALA A 161 -5.07 15.60 0.88
N LEU A 162 -5.29 15.10 2.11
CA LEU A 162 -6.63 14.75 2.61
C LEU A 162 -7.57 15.96 2.63
N ALA A 163 -7.12 17.10 3.18
CA ALA A 163 -7.91 18.33 3.25
C ALA A 163 -8.29 18.86 1.86
N ASN A 164 -7.38 18.72 0.88
CA ASN A 164 -7.60 19.10 -0.51
C ASN A 164 -8.37 18.06 -1.33
N LYS A 165 -8.82 16.96 -0.70
CA LYS A 165 -9.51 15.83 -1.33
C LYS A 165 -8.67 15.13 -2.43
N ASP A 166 -7.34 15.29 -2.43
CA ASP A 166 -6.44 14.53 -3.29
C ASP A 166 -6.07 13.21 -2.60
N TYR A 167 -7.06 12.33 -2.49
CA TYR A 167 -6.91 11.02 -1.84
C TYR A 167 -5.92 10.10 -2.57
N GLY A 168 -5.68 10.34 -3.87
CA GLY A 168 -4.64 9.67 -4.64
C GLY A 168 -3.25 10.05 -4.15
N LEU A 169 -2.99 11.36 -3.96
CA LEU A 169 -1.75 11.86 -3.40
C LEU A 169 -1.56 11.42 -1.94
N ALA A 170 -2.61 11.51 -1.11
CA ALA A 170 -2.56 11.05 0.28
C ALA A 170 -2.17 9.56 0.38
N ARG A 171 -2.80 8.71 -0.46
CA ARG A 171 -2.45 7.30 -0.57
C ARG A 171 -1.00 7.08 -1.02
N GLY A 172 -0.43 7.99 -1.82
CA GLY A 172 0.95 7.93 -2.30
C GLY A 172 2.00 7.87 -1.18
N PHE A 173 1.67 8.38 0.01
CA PHE A 173 2.58 8.34 1.18
C PHE A 173 2.53 7.04 1.99
N LEU A 174 1.58 6.15 1.71
CA LEU A 174 1.44 4.89 2.44
C LEU A 174 2.55 3.89 2.08
N HIS A 175 2.77 2.88 2.89
CA HIS A 175 3.63 1.76 2.53
C HIS A 175 3.09 0.99 1.29
N PRO A 176 3.93 0.46 0.38
CA PRO A 176 3.55 -0.36 -0.78
C PRO A 176 2.49 -1.43 -0.48
N PHE A 177 2.66 -2.18 0.61
CA PHE A 177 1.70 -3.21 1.01
C PHE A 177 0.33 -2.63 1.36
N LEU A 178 0.27 -1.47 2.02
CA LEU A 178 -1.02 -0.80 2.24
C LEU A 178 -1.63 -0.33 0.94
N LYS A 179 -0.82 0.20 0.00
CA LYS A 179 -1.32 0.64 -1.31
C LYS A 179 -1.98 -0.51 -2.07
N ALA A 180 -1.49 -1.74 -1.94
CA ALA A 180 -2.11 -2.88 -2.60
C ALA A 180 -3.58 -3.13 -2.19
N GLU A 181 -4.00 -2.68 -1.01
CA GLU A 181 -5.32 -2.95 -0.42
C GLU A 181 -6.16 -1.69 -0.17
N VAL A 182 -5.50 -0.56 0.12
CA VAL A 182 -6.13 0.70 0.50
C VAL A 182 -6.15 1.61 -0.73
N PHE A 183 -7.26 1.58 -1.45
CA PHE A 183 -7.52 2.46 -2.60
C PHE A 183 -8.05 3.83 -2.15
N PRO A 184 -8.01 4.86 -3.02
CA PRO A 184 -8.40 6.23 -2.66
C PRO A 184 -9.81 6.36 -2.07
N THR A 185 -10.76 5.53 -2.50
CA THR A 185 -12.12 5.49 -1.93
C THR A 185 -12.15 5.11 -0.46
N ARG A 186 -11.26 4.21 -0.02
CA ARG A 186 -11.13 3.82 1.39
C ARG A 186 -10.49 4.95 2.21
N VAL A 187 -9.50 5.64 1.65
CA VAL A 187 -8.88 6.83 2.27
C VAL A 187 -9.92 7.94 2.42
N GLN A 188 -10.70 8.21 1.37
CA GLN A 188 -11.82 9.16 1.38
C GLN A 188 -12.83 8.80 2.47
N GLY A 189 -13.30 7.55 2.51
CA GLY A 189 -14.30 7.13 3.48
C GLY A 189 -13.84 7.30 4.94
N ALA A 190 -12.58 6.96 5.25
CA ALA A 190 -12.01 7.19 6.57
C ALA A 190 -11.97 8.68 6.94
N TRP A 191 -11.50 9.52 6.01
CA TRP A 191 -11.43 10.98 6.21
C TRP A 191 -12.81 11.63 6.37
N GLU A 192 -13.75 11.31 5.49
CA GLU A 192 -15.11 11.88 5.55
C GLU A 192 -15.86 11.43 6.81
N ASN A 193 -15.62 10.21 7.29
CA ASN A 193 -16.18 9.75 8.56
C ASN A 193 -15.63 10.53 9.76
N LEU A 194 -14.35 10.93 9.73
CA LEU A 194 -13.78 11.84 10.72
C LEU A 194 -14.47 13.21 10.67
N LEU A 195 -14.57 13.81 9.48
CA LEU A 195 -15.15 15.14 9.29
C LEU A 195 -16.62 15.23 9.76
N LYS A 196 -17.39 14.15 9.71
CA LYS A 196 -18.75 14.12 10.31
C LYS A 196 -18.74 14.47 11.80
N ARG A 197 -17.72 13.99 12.52
CA ARG A 197 -17.58 14.19 13.97
C ARG A 197 -16.89 15.51 14.31
N THR A 198 -15.81 15.84 13.60
CA THR A 198 -14.95 17.00 13.90
C THR A 198 -15.35 18.30 13.19
N GLY A 199 -16.12 18.21 12.12
CA GLY A 199 -16.30 19.29 11.14
C GLY A 199 -15.09 19.44 10.21
N PRO A 200 -15.17 20.34 9.20
CA PRO A 200 -14.10 20.58 8.24
C PRO A 200 -12.79 21.05 8.90
N VAL A 201 -11.67 20.84 8.21
CA VAL A 201 -10.37 21.35 8.64
C VAL A 201 -10.35 22.88 8.54
N ARG A 202 -9.94 23.55 9.62
CA ARG A 202 -9.60 24.98 9.60
C ARG A 202 -8.13 25.18 9.24
N ARG A 203 -7.22 24.49 9.93
CA ARG A 203 -5.77 24.54 9.69
C ARG A 203 -5.01 23.40 10.37
N ILE A 204 -3.80 23.14 9.89
CA ILE A 204 -2.79 22.36 10.63
C ILE A 204 -2.17 23.31 11.67
N VAL A 205 -2.14 22.89 12.94
CA VAL A 205 -1.61 23.67 14.07
C VAL A 205 -0.13 23.42 14.25
N GLY A 206 0.32 22.17 14.09
CA GLY A 206 1.73 21.82 14.22
C GLY A 206 1.97 20.33 13.96
N THR A 207 3.23 20.01 13.77
CA THR A 207 3.71 18.64 13.54
C THR A 207 4.83 18.33 14.52
N GLN A 208 4.73 17.21 15.23
CA GLN A 208 5.75 16.74 16.18
C GLN A 208 6.22 15.35 15.78
N VAL A 209 7.52 15.10 15.91
CA VAL A 209 8.13 13.79 15.68
C VAL A 209 8.46 13.16 17.03
N ARG A 210 8.01 11.93 17.25
CA ARG A 210 8.49 11.07 18.34
C ARG A 210 9.23 9.90 17.72
N LYS A 211 10.54 9.87 17.93
CA LYS A 211 11.38 8.77 17.48
C LYS A 211 11.04 7.50 18.24
N GLY A 212 10.95 6.38 17.53
CA GLY A 212 10.89 5.07 18.17
C GLY A 212 12.16 4.81 18.99
N SER A 213 12.08 3.92 19.97
CA SER A 213 13.30 3.35 20.55
C SER A 213 14.01 2.47 19.51
N ASP A 214 15.32 2.24 19.67
CA ASP A 214 16.09 1.34 18.78
C ASP A 214 15.47 -0.08 18.68
N THR A 215 14.61 -0.46 19.63
CA THR A 215 13.91 -1.74 19.67
C THR A 215 12.51 -1.74 19.04
N ASP A 216 11.86 -0.58 18.94
CA ASP A 216 10.47 -0.47 18.43
C ASP A 216 10.42 -0.22 16.92
N GLY A 217 11.51 0.26 16.31
CA GLY A 217 11.71 0.32 14.86
C GLY A 217 10.75 1.22 14.06
N VAL A 218 9.92 2.04 14.72
CA VAL A 218 8.93 2.91 14.07
C VAL A 218 8.97 4.34 14.60
N ASP A 219 8.93 5.31 13.70
CA ASP A 219 8.82 6.73 14.06
C ASP A 219 7.34 7.17 14.04
N LEU A 220 6.95 7.97 15.03
CA LEU A 220 5.62 8.55 15.09
C LEU A 220 5.67 10.02 14.67
N VAL A 221 4.75 10.42 13.80
CA VAL A 221 4.49 11.82 13.47
C VAL A 221 3.10 12.19 13.92
N LEU A 222 3.02 13.14 14.84
CA LEU A 222 1.78 13.67 15.40
C LEU A 222 1.47 14.97 14.68
N VAL A 223 0.39 14.98 13.89
CA VAL A 223 -0.08 16.18 13.18
C VAL A 223 -1.31 16.71 13.92
N THR A 224 -1.15 17.81 14.64
CA THR A 224 -2.24 18.48 15.35
C THR A 224 -3.02 19.35 14.36
N ILE A 225 -4.32 19.13 14.28
CA ILE A 225 -5.23 19.74 13.31
C ILE A 225 -6.34 20.46 14.08
N GLN A 226 -6.56 21.72 13.74
CA GLN A 226 -7.74 22.44 14.17
C GLN A 226 -8.86 22.19 13.17
N PHE A 227 -9.88 21.46 13.61
CA PHE A 227 -11.14 21.30 12.89
C PHE A 227 -12.13 22.39 13.30
N GLU A 228 -13.32 22.36 12.70
CA GLU A 228 -14.37 23.33 13.01
C GLU A 228 -14.85 23.22 14.46
N LYS A 229 -15.03 21.98 14.96
CA LYS A 229 -15.64 21.71 16.27
C LYS A 229 -14.62 21.46 17.38
N LEU A 230 -13.41 21.02 17.05
CA LEU A 230 -12.37 20.65 18.02
C LEU A 230 -10.96 20.74 17.43
N THR A 231 -9.94 20.64 18.28
CA THR A 231 -8.54 20.45 17.87
C THR A 231 -8.11 19.07 18.33
N ASP A 232 -7.59 18.26 17.41
CA ASP A 232 -7.13 16.89 17.72
C ASP A 232 -5.88 16.54 16.93
N THR A 233 -5.27 15.41 17.24
CA THR A 233 -4.02 14.96 16.64
C THR A 233 -4.22 13.67 15.87
N LEU A 234 -3.78 13.68 14.62
CA LEU A 234 -3.66 12.49 13.79
C LEU A 234 -2.26 11.90 13.99
N ILE A 235 -2.18 10.59 14.23
CA ILE A 235 -0.91 9.91 14.48
C ILE A 235 -0.56 9.07 13.26
N LEU A 236 0.62 9.31 12.70
CA LEU A 236 1.19 8.59 11.57
C LEU A 236 2.34 7.74 12.07
N VAL A 237 2.35 6.47 11.70
CA VAL A 237 3.46 5.55 12.00
C VAL A 237 4.27 5.38 10.72
N PHE A 238 5.57 5.62 10.81
CA PHE A 238 6.53 5.55 9.71
C PHE A 238 7.51 4.40 9.88
N ASP A 239 7.88 3.78 8.76
CA ASP A 239 9.04 2.89 8.68
C ASP A 239 10.35 3.66 8.41
N ASP A 240 11.44 2.90 8.29
CA ASP A 240 12.78 3.41 8.01
C ASP A 240 12.95 3.94 6.58
N GLN A 241 12.06 3.59 5.64
CA GLN A 241 12.00 4.17 4.29
C GLN A 241 11.10 5.42 4.22
N LYS A 242 10.65 5.96 5.36
CA LYS A 242 9.79 7.14 5.47
C LYS A 242 8.40 6.95 4.83
N GLN A 243 7.88 5.73 4.79
CA GLN A 243 6.53 5.43 4.32
C GLN A 243 5.57 5.25 5.50
N ILE A 244 4.32 5.65 5.32
CA ILE A 244 3.30 5.54 6.37
C ILE A 244 2.79 4.10 6.42
N VAL A 245 3.12 3.36 7.48
CA VAL A 245 2.66 1.98 7.74
C VAL A 245 1.37 1.91 8.55
N ASN A 246 0.97 3.00 9.20
CA ASN A 246 -0.33 3.11 9.86
C ASN A 246 -0.78 4.58 10.02
N VAL A 247 -2.09 4.79 10.06
CA VAL A 247 -2.74 6.08 10.34
C VAL A 247 -3.77 5.86 11.43
N ASP A 248 -3.58 6.51 12.58
CA ASP A 248 -4.58 6.57 13.64
C ASP A 248 -5.35 7.88 13.57
N PHE A 249 -6.65 7.78 13.33
CA PHE A 249 -7.54 8.93 13.21
C PHE A 249 -8.14 9.26 14.57
N PRO A 250 -8.20 10.54 14.94
CA PRO A 250 -8.76 10.95 16.21
C PRO A 250 -10.23 10.52 16.37
N LEU A 251 -10.58 10.13 17.59
CA LEU A 251 -11.94 9.71 17.94
C LEU A 251 -12.89 10.91 18.10
N GLY A 252 -12.36 12.09 18.47
CA GLY A 252 -13.11 13.34 18.61
C GLY A 252 -13.84 13.46 19.94
N ASN A 253 -13.11 13.35 21.05
CA ASN A 253 -13.65 13.46 22.42
C ASN A 253 -13.85 14.91 22.86
#